data_AF-A0A8J7DP18-F1
#
_entry.id   AF-A0A8J7DP18-F1
#
_cell.length_a   1.000
_cell.length_b   1.000
_cell.length_c   1.000
_cell.angle_alpha   90.00
_cell.angle_beta   90.00
_cell.angle_gamma   90.00
#
_symmetry.space_group_name_H-M   'P 1'
#
loop_
_entity.id
_entity.type
_entity.pdbx_description
1 polymer ?
#
loop_
_entity_poly.entity_id
_entity_poly.type
_entity_poly.pdbx_seq_one_letter_code
_entity_poly.pdbx_strand_id
1 'polypeptide(L)' 'MQYLMKYLTSAPIMATLALVILSIVMIELNHVFPGLQYGTYFHRAL' A
#
# COMPACT_ATOMS: atom_id res chain seq x y z
N MET A 1 28.00 9.80 -2.20
CA MET A 1 26.53 9.65 -2.31
C MET A 1 26.05 8.76 -3.46
N GLN A 2 26.70 8.74 -4.62
CA GLN A 2 26.23 7.99 -5.80
C GLN A 2 26.06 6.47 -5.58
N TYR A 3 27.00 5.80 -4.89
CA TYR A 3 26.89 4.37 -4.58
C TYR A 3 25.81 4.04 -3.56
N LEU A 4 25.55 4.96 -2.62
CA LEU A 4 24.49 4.82 -1.63
C LEU A 4 23.11 4.92 -2.29
N MET A 5 22.94 5.87 -3.23
CA MET A 5 21.72 5.95 -4.04
C MET A 5 21.52 4.70 -4.91
N LYS A 6 22.60 4.19 -5.52
CA LYS A 6 22.54 2.95 -6.31
C LYS A 6 22.12 1.74 -5.46
N TYR A 7 22.58 1.67 -4.22
CA TYR A 7 22.16 0.65 -3.25
C TYR A 7 20.68 0.83 -2.88
N LEU A 8 20.22 2.04 -2.55
CA LEU A 8 18.82 2.34 -2.23
C LEU A 8 17.84 1.99 -3.38
N THR A 9 18.27 2.18 -4.63
CA THR A 9 17.49 1.79 -5.81
C THR A 9 17.60 0.31 -6.18
N SER A 10 18.32 -0.50 -5.39
CA SER A 10 18.39 -1.94 -5.65
C SER A 10 17.03 -2.59 -5.48
N ALA A 11 16.76 -3.61 -6.30
CA ALA A 11 15.50 -4.34 -6.31
C ALA A 11 14.99 -4.77 -4.91
N PRO A 12 15.81 -5.37 -4.01
CA PRO A 12 15.32 -5.77 -2.70
C PRO A 12 14.92 -4.57 -1.82
N ILE A 13 15.66 -3.46 -1.87
CA ILE A 13 15.34 -2.29 -1.05
C ILE A 13 14.06 -1.62 -1.55
N MET A 14 13.95 -1.45 -2.87
CA MET A 14 12.72 -0.91 -3.47
C MET A 14 11.51 -1.80 -3.19
N ALA A 15 11.67 -3.13 -3.15
CA ALA A 15 10.60 -4.05 -2.76
C ALA A 15 10.18 -3.86 -1.30
N THR A 16 11.13 -3.72 -0.37
CA THR A 16 10.81 -3.43 1.03
C THR A 16 10.08 -2.09 1.19
N LEU A 17 10.52 -1.05 0.46
CA LEU A 17 9.87 0.26 0.48
C LEU A 17 8.43 0.18 -0.06
N ALA A 18 8.22 -0.54 -1.16
CA ALA A 18 6.90 -0.75 -1.73
C ALA A 18 5.96 -1.47 -0.76
N LEU A 19 6.45 -2.48 -0.04
CA LEU A 19 5.66 -3.21 0.97
C LEU A 19 5.23 -2.30 2.12
N VAL A 20 6.13 -1.44 2.60
CA VAL A 20 5.82 -0.48 3.67
C VAL A 20 4.75 0.50 3.20
N ILE A 21 4.89 1.06 1.99
CA ILE A 21 3.89 1.96 1.40
C ILE A 21 2.54 1.26 1.26
N LEU A 22 2.52 0.04 0.72
CA LEU A 22 1.29 -0.74 0.57
C LEU A 22 0.61 -1.00 1.92
N SER A 23 1.40 -1.29 2.96
CA SER A 23 0.89 -1.53 4.31
C SER A 23 0.23 -0.28 4.89
N ILE A 24 0.83 0.90 4.70
CA ILE A 24 0.23 2.18 5.11
C ILE A 24 -1.10 2.40 4.39
N VAL A 25 -1.14 2.19 3.07
CA VAL A 25 -2.38 2.32 2.29
C VAL A 25 -3.47 1.39 2.82
N MET A 26 -3.13 0.14 3.14
CA MET A 26 -4.10 -0.82 3.70
C MET A 26 -4.59 -0.40 5.09
N ILE A 27 -3.72 0.15 5.93
CA ILE A 27 -4.10 0.65 7.26
C ILE A 27 -5.08 1.83 7.13
N GLU A 28 -4.73 2.82 6.31
CA GLU A 28 -5.59 3.99 6.07
C GLU A 28 -6.93 3.59 5.47
N LEU A 29 -6.92 2.66 4.51
CA LEU A 29 -8.14 2.14 3.91
C LEU A 29 -9.03 1.45 4.95
N ASN A 30 -8.45 0.65 5.86
CA ASN A 30 -9.19 0.00 6.93
C ASN A 30 -9.67 1.00 8.00
N HIS A 31 -8.94 2.10 8.23
CA HIS A 31 -9.34 3.15 9.16
C HIS A 31 -10.53 3.96 8.61
N VAL A 32 -10.49 4.35 7.34
CA VAL A 32 -11.57 5.12 6.69
C VAL A 32 -12.79 4.24 6.41
N PHE A 33 -12.56 2.97 6.06
CA PHE A 33 -13.60 2.02 5.67
C PHE A 33 -13.48 0.71 6.46
N PRO A 34 -13.79 0.72 7.77
CA PRO A 34 -13.70 -0.46 8.60
C PRO A 34 -14.69 -1.52 8.10
N GLY A 35 -14.17 -2.65 7.63
CA GLY A 35 -15.00 -3.73 7.10
C GLY A 35 -15.42 -3.54 5.65
N LEU A 36 -14.47 -3.17 4.77
CA LEU A 36 -14.61 -3.20 3.31
C LEU A 36 -14.99 -4.61 2.81
N GLN A 37 -16.27 -4.97 2.89
CA GLN A 37 -16.79 -6.21 2.30
C GLN A 37 -17.08 -5.98 0.83
N TYR A 38 -16.69 -6.94 -0.02
CA TYR A 38 -16.90 -6.90 -1.48
C TYR A 38 -18.38 -6.69 -1.91
N GLY A 39 -19.34 -6.85 -1.00
CA GLY A 39 -20.79 -6.66 -1.25
C GLY A 39 -21.42 -5.38 -0.69
N THR A 40 -20.74 -4.59 0.16
CA THR A 40 -21.35 -3.43 0.85
C THR A 40 -21.22 -2.11 0.09
N TYR A 41 -20.37 -2.03 -0.93
CA TYR A 41 -20.15 -0.80 -1.72
C TYR A 41 -21.07 -0.68 -2.95
N PHE A 42 -21.53 -1.81 -3.51
CA PHE A 42 -22.34 -1.83 -4.73
C PHE A 42 -23.84 -2.05 -4.49
N HIS A 43 -24.29 -2.14 -3.22
CA HIS A 43 -25.69 -2.45 -2.88
C HIS A 43 -26.69 -1.29 -3.08
N ARG A 44 -26.26 -0.15 -3.61
CA ARG A 44 -27.10 1.03 -3.88
C ARG A 44 -27.03 1.50 -5.34
N ALA A 45 -26.85 0.56 -6.26
CA ALA A 45 -26.99 0.78 -7.70
C ALA A 45 -28.21 0.03 -8.25
N LEU A 46 -29.35 0.12 -7.57
CA LEU A 46 -30.67 -0.21 -8.11
C LEU A 46 -31.75 0.62 -7.42
#